data_AF-A0A925GNL9-F1
#
_entry.id   AF-A0A925GNL9-F1
#
_cell.length_a   1.000
_cell.length_b   1.000
_cell.length_c   1.000
_cell.angle_alpha   90.00
_cell.angle_beta   90.00
_cell.angle_gamma   90.00
#
_symmetry.space_group_name_H-M   'P 1'
#
loop_
_entity.id
_entity.type
_entity.pdbx_description
1 polymer ?
#
loop_
_entity_poly.entity_id
_entity_poly.type
_entity_poly.pdbx_seq_one_letter_code
_entity_poly.pdbx_strand_id
1 'polypeptide(L)'
;MKTSRWWMWGGCWLGLVGSCQSPKQVDTAGFQPNDPALLQRSVKKLTDVIVYDIFSPPVASRIYAYTSLAAYEAIRFDQPRQYASVTARLNGFDSVPQPQKGKPYSFPLAGLKAFMTVAQKITFSVDTLKTFEKGWLEKYAAVLDQDTYDRSVAFGEAVGKTVLARAARDNYKQTRGFARYSTVPEEGKWQPTQPDYADAIEPYWHAIQPLAMDSARQCEAPLPIAFSLKKSSPYYQELTRVYEIGKNMTDEQKEIARFWDDNAFVSHHTGHATFATKKMTPGGHWMAIATLAARQTKADLPKTAQTYALTAAALFDGFISCWEEK
;
A
#
# COMPACT_ATOMS: atom_id res chain seq x y z
N MET A 1 -31.25 83.38 1.19
CA MET A 1 -30.82 82.50 0.08
C MET A 1 -29.64 81.66 0.57
N LYS A 2 -29.76 80.32 0.56
CA LYS A 2 -28.76 79.28 0.94
C LYS A 2 -28.42 79.20 2.44
N THR A 3 -28.38 78.07 3.14
CA THR A 3 -28.69 76.63 2.91
C THR A 3 -28.68 76.00 4.31
N SER A 4 -29.72 75.25 4.69
CA SER A 4 -29.74 74.42 5.90
C SER A 4 -29.01 73.10 5.63
N ARG A 5 -28.19 72.64 6.59
CA ARG A 5 -27.51 71.33 6.53
C ARG A 5 -27.76 70.62 7.86
N TRP A 6 -28.73 69.73 7.87
CA TRP A 6 -29.00 68.80 8.96
C TRP A 6 -28.03 67.62 8.86
N TRP A 7 -27.37 67.29 9.96
CA TRP A 7 -26.63 66.04 10.12
C TRP A 7 -27.58 64.99 10.71
N MET A 8 -27.97 64.00 9.91
CA MET A 8 -28.59 62.76 10.41
C MET A 8 -27.48 61.76 10.74
N TRP A 9 -27.38 61.38 12.02
CA TRP A 9 -26.62 60.22 12.45
C TRP A 9 -27.46 58.97 12.21
N GLY A 10 -27.15 58.22 11.15
CA GLY A 10 -27.70 56.89 10.90
C GLY A 10 -26.97 55.84 11.74
N GLY A 11 -27.63 55.32 12.78
CA GLY A 11 -27.15 54.15 13.51
C GLY A 11 -27.30 52.89 12.66
N CYS A 12 -26.19 52.27 12.29
CA CYS A 12 -26.16 50.98 11.61
C CYS A 12 -26.12 49.87 12.68
N TRP A 13 -27.27 49.25 12.94
CA TRP A 13 -27.36 48.01 13.72
C TRP A 13 -26.87 46.85 12.83
N LEU A 14 -25.64 46.39 13.04
CA LEU A 14 -25.15 45.13 12.48
C LEU A 14 -25.76 43.97 13.27
N GLY A 15 -26.81 43.37 12.72
CA GLY A 15 -27.32 42.07 13.15
C GLY A 15 -26.33 40.96 12.79
N LEU A 16 -25.69 40.39 13.81
CA LEU A 16 -24.95 39.12 13.71
C LEU A 16 -25.96 37.99 13.48
N VAL A 17 -26.19 37.64 12.20
CA VAL A 17 -26.90 36.42 11.84
C VAL A 17 -25.92 35.26 11.99
N GLY A 18 -25.93 34.61 13.15
CA GLY A 18 -25.28 33.33 13.37
C GLY A 18 -25.98 32.27 12.51
N SER A 19 -25.37 31.93 11.37
CA SER A 19 -25.81 30.81 10.54
C SER A 19 -25.55 29.50 11.28
N CYS A 20 -26.57 28.98 11.96
CA CYS A 20 -26.61 27.60 12.41
C CYS A 20 -26.72 26.72 11.16
N GLN A 21 -25.59 26.27 10.61
CA GLN A 21 -25.61 25.15 9.69
C GLN A 21 -26.06 23.91 10.47
N SER A 22 -27.22 23.38 10.10
CA SER A 22 -27.69 22.08 10.56
C SER A 22 -26.58 21.03 10.34
N PRO A 23 -26.37 20.08 11.26
CA PRO A 23 -25.38 19.02 11.07
C PRO A 23 -25.64 18.34 9.72
N LYS A 24 -24.61 18.29 8.87
CA LYS A 24 -24.70 17.64 7.56
C LYS A 24 -25.12 16.19 7.79
N GLN A 25 -26.32 15.82 7.35
CA GLN A 25 -26.84 14.48 7.56
C GLN A 25 -25.93 13.47 6.85
N VAL A 26 -25.33 12.55 7.62
CA VAL A 26 -24.43 11.53 7.08
C VAL A 26 -25.27 10.50 6.32
N ASP A 27 -24.99 10.32 5.03
CA ASP A 27 -25.64 9.29 4.23
C ASP A 27 -25.17 7.89 4.66
N THR A 28 -26.07 7.17 5.31
CA THR A 28 -25.89 5.78 5.77
C THR A 28 -26.69 4.79 4.93
N ALA A 29 -27.35 5.22 3.85
CA ALA A 29 -28.15 4.34 3.01
C ALA A 29 -27.29 3.18 2.46
N GLY A 30 -27.70 1.95 2.75
CA GLY A 30 -26.98 0.75 2.32
C GLY A 30 -25.65 0.49 3.03
N PHE A 31 -25.29 1.24 4.08
CA PHE A 31 -24.10 0.96 4.88
C PHE A 31 -24.32 -0.29 5.75
N GLN A 32 -23.43 -1.26 5.60
CA GLN A 32 -23.43 -2.50 6.37
C GLN A 32 -22.13 -2.52 7.21
N PRO A 33 -22.21 -2.37 8.55
CA PRO A 33 -21.03 -2.23 9.41
C PRO A 33 -20.03 -3.40 9.34
N ASN A 34 -20.49 -4.59 8.96
CA ASN A 34 -19.70 -5.82 8.86
C ASN A 34 -19.37 -6.22 7.41
N ASP A 35 -19.54 -5.32 6.44
CA ASP A 35 -19.31 -5.60 5.03
C ASP A 35 -17.80 -5.75 4.70
N PRO A 36 -17.36 -6.92 4.18
CA PRO A 36 -15.97 -7.12 3.77
C PRO A 36 -15.51 -6.13 2.68
N ALA A 37 -16.43 -5.51 1.94
CA ALA A 37 -16.09 -4.51 0.94
C ALA A 37 -15.46 -3.24 1.55
N LEU A 38 -15.56 -2.99 2.87
CA LEU A 38 -14.79 -1.93 3.53
C LEU A 38 -13.27 -2.14 3.36
N LEU A 39 -12.79 -3.35 3.66
CA LEU A 39 -11.37 -3.66 3.57
C LEU A 39 -10.90 -3.67 2.12
N GLN A 40 -11.72 -4.20 1.20
CA GLN A 40 -11.44 -4.17 -0.23
C GLN A 40 -11.32 -2.73 -0.77
N ARG A 41 -12.21 -1.83 -0.33
CA ARG A 41 -12.16 -0.40 -0.67
C ARG A 41 -10.92 0.27 -0.07
N SER A 42 -10.50 -0.13 1.13
CA SER A 42 -9.29 0.37 1.79
C SER A 42 -8.02 -0.05 1.04
N VAL A 43 -7.91 -1.33 0.66
CA VAL A 43 -6.79 -1.83 -0.16
C VAL A 43 -6.75 -1.15 -1.52
N LYS A 44 -7.91 -0.99 -2.18
CA LYS A 44 -7.96 -0.23 -3.44
C LYS A 44 -7.50 1.21 -3.26
N LYS A 45 -7.97 1.90 -2.22
CA LYS A 45 -7.57 3.29 -1.96
C LYS A 45 -6.06 3.39 -1.70
N LEU A 46 -5.48 2.42 -1.00
CA LEU A 46 -4.04 2.33 -0.81
C LEU A 46 -3.31 2.12 -2.13
N THR A 47 -3.80 1.25 -3.02
CA THR A 47 -3.25 1.08 -4.37
C THR A 47 -3.28 2.39 -5.16
N ASP A 48 -4.41 3.10 -5.14
CA ASP A 48 -4.54 4.39 -5.84
C ASP A 48 -3.49 5.40 -5.33
N VAL A 49 -3.23 5.42 -4.02
CA VAL A 49 -2.17 6.24 -3.40
C VAL A 49 -0.77 5.76 -3.79
N ILE A 50 -0.51 4.45 -3.80
CA ILE A 50 0.79 3.88 -4.18
C ILE A 50 1.16 4.27 -5.61
N VAL A 51 0.19 4.18 -6.53
CA VAL A 51 0.34 4.58 -7.93
C VAL A 51 0.56 6.08 -8.03
N TYR A 52 -0.23 6.88 -7.29
CA TYR A 52 -0.11 8.33 -7.34
C TYR A 52 1.25 8.83 -6.82
N ASP A 53 1.73 8.27 -5.71
CA ASP A 53 3.00 8.60 -5.04
C ASP A 53 4.23 7.97 -5.72
N ILE A 54 4.03 7.12 -6.75
CA ILE A 54 5.09 6.50 -7.55
C ILE A 54 6.05 5.65 -6.67
N PHE A 55 5.48 4.84 -5.77
CA PHE A 55 6.30 3.90 -5.01
C PHE A 55 6.81 2.76 -5.90
N SER A 56 8.10 2.44 -5.77
CA SER A 56 8.71 1.32 -6.48
C SER A 56 8.10 -0.02 -6.04
N PRO A 57 8.17 -1.08 -6.88
CA PRO A 57 7.64 -2.41 -6.53
C PRO A 57 8.06 -2.95 -5.14
N PRO A 58 9.35 -2.96 -4.76
CA PRO A 58 9.75 -3.41 -3.43
C PRO A 58 9.14 -2.56 -2.31
N VAL A 59 9.14 -1.23 -2.43
CA VAL A 59 8.57 -0.34 -1.41
C VAL A 59 7.05 -0.50 -1.31
N ALA A 60 6.35 -0.65 -2.44
CA ALA A 60 4.92 -0.91 -2.47
C ALA A 60 4.57 -2.21 -1.72
N SER A 61 5.36 -3.28 -1.89
CA SER A 61 5.13 -4.55 -1.19
C SER A 61 5.19 -4.39 0.34
N ARG A 62 6.16 -3.61 0.85
CA ARG A 62 6.29 -3.25 2.27
C ARG A 62 5.07 -2.50 2.78
N ILE A 63 4.54 -1.57 1.98
CA ILE A 63 3.35 -0.79 2.34
C ILE A 63 2.13 -1.71 2.47
N TYR A 64 1.90 -2.60 1.50
CA TYR A 64 0.81 -3.57 1.57
C TYR A 64 0.97 -4.52 2.77
N ALA A 65 2.18 -5.00 3.05
CA ALA A 65 2.42 -5.96 4.12
C ALA A 65 2.03 -5.39 5.49
N TYR A 66 2.59 -4.24 5.88
CA TYR A 66 2.32 -3.67 7.19
C TYR A 66 0.87 -3.19 7.35
N THR A 67 0.27 -2.61 6.30
CA THR A 67 -1.14 -2.17 6.38
C THR A 67 -2.10 -3.35 6.49
N SER A 68 -1.87 -4.43 5.73
CA SER A 68 -2.72 -5.63 5.76
C SER A 68 -2.56 -6.42 7.05
N LEU A 69 -1.34 -6.54 7.58
CA LEU A 69 -1.08 -7.18 8.88
C LEU A 69 -1.79 -6.43 10.01
N ALA A 70 -1.73 -5.09 10.03
CA ALA A 70 -2.44 -4.30 11.03
C ALA A 70 -3.95 -4.47 10.97
N ALA A 71 -4.53 -4.45 9.77
CA ALA A 71 -5.96 -4.71 9.60
C ALA A 71 -6.35 -6.10 10.12
N TYR A 72 -5.60 -7.13 9.73
CA TYR A 72 -5.87 -8.51 10.13
C TYR A 72 -5.79 -8.72 11.65
N GLU A 73 -4.74 -8.20 12.30
CA GLU A 73 -4.57 -8.36 13.75
C GLU A 73 -5.68 -7.69 14.56
N ALA A 74 -6.31 -6.64 14.04
CA ALA A 74 -7.49 -6.04 14.64
C ALA A 74 -8.79 -6.81 14.30
N ILE A 75 -8.94 -7.27 13.06
CA ILE A 75 -10.17 -7.92 12.55
C ILE A 75 -10.35 -9.35 13.09
N ARG A 76 -9.26 -10.11 13.30
CA ARG A 76 -9.33 -11.54 13.66
C ARG A 76 -10.16 -11.85 14.90
N PHE A 77 -10.36 -10.86 15.77
CA PHE A 77 -11.18 -10.97 16.97
C PHE A 77 -12.69 -10.99 16.73
N ASP A 78 -13.14 -10.78 15.50
CA ASP A 78 -14.51 -11.06 15.06
C ASP A 78 -14.83 -12.57 15.17
N GLN A 79 -13.83 -13.42 14.93
CA GLN A 79 -13.91 -14.88 15.05
C GLN A 79 -12.67 -15.44 15.77
N PRO A 80 -12.47 -15.12 17.06
CA PRO A 80 -11.18 -15.30 17.74
C PRO A 80 -10.82 -16.78 17.98
N ARG A 81 -11.79 -17.70 17.89
CA ARG A 81 -11.55 -19.15 17.98
C ARG A 81 -11.00 -19.74 16.68
N GLN A 82 -11.24 -19.09 15.54
CA GLN A 82 -10.85 -19.57 14.22
C GLN A 82 -9.55 -18.91 13.71
N TYR A 83 -9.32 -17.65 14.08
CA TYR A 83 -8.21 -16.87 13.55
C TYR A 83 -7.18 -16.51 14.63
N ALA A 84 -6.02 -17.16 14.55
CA ALA A 84 -4.85 -16.88 15.39
C ALA A 84 -4.08 -15.63 14.90
N SER A 85 -3.22 -15.06 15.75
CA SER A 85 -2.31 -14.00 15.33
C SER A 85 -1.31 -14.54 14.28
N VAL A 86 -1.17 -13.79 13.18
CA VAL A 86 -0.15 -14.03 12.15
C VAL A 86 1.15 -13.37 12.57
N THR A 87 1.11 -12.14 13.11
CA THR A 87 2.31 -11.41 13.52
C THR A 87 3.08 -12.11 14.64
N ALA A 88 2.40 -12.90 15.49
CA ALA A 88 3.05 -13.73 16.51
C ALA A 88 3.98 -14.82 15.93
N ARG A 89 3.88 -15.12 14.63
CA ARG A 89 4.77 -16.07 13.91
C ARG A 89 5.76 -15.37 12.98
N LEU A 90 5.78 -14.04 12.96
CA LEU A 90 6.66 -13.23 12.12
C LEU A 90 7.75 -12.57 12.97
N ASN A 91 8.88 -12.32 12.34
CA ASN A 91 10.09 -11.79 12.96
C ASN A 91 9.88 -10.36 13.47
N GLY A 92 10.21 -10.13 14.74
CA GLY A 92 10.39 -8.80 15.34
C GLY A 92 9.11 -8.08 15.81
N PHE A 93 7.94 -8.71 15.73
CA PHE A 93 6.70 -8.10 16.23
C PHE A 93 6.60 -8.20 17.76
N ASP A 94 6.25 -7.07 18.37
CA ASP A 94 5.78 -7.06 19.75
C ASP A 94 4.37 -7.68 19.83
N SER A 95 3.97 -8.13 21.02
CA SER A 95 2.63 -8.70 21.22
C SER A 95 1.55 -7.66 20.92
N VAL A 96 0.62 -8.00 20.03
CA VAL A 96 -0.49 -7.10 19.69
C VAL A 96 -1.47 -6.95 20.87
N PRO A 97 -2.02 -5.73 21.09
CA PRO A 97 -3.04 -5.49 22.09
C PRO A 97 -4.22 -6.46 21.96
N GLN A 98 -4.84 -6.80 23.10
CA GLN A 98 -6.03 -7.66 23.14
C GLN A 98 -7.27 -6.79 23.45
N PRO A 99 -8.45 -7.12 22.89
CA PRO A 99 -9.69 -6.45 23.27
C PRO A 99 -10.05 -6.75 24.73
N GLN A 100 -10.75 -5.82 25.36
CA GLN A 100 -11.24 -5.97 26.73
C GLN A 100 -12.29 -7.09 26.79
N LYS A 101 -12.15 -8.00 27.76
CA LYS A 101 -13.08 -9.12 27.94
C LYS A 101 -14.49 -8.62 28.25
N GLY A 102 -15.50 -9.19 27.58
CA GLY A 102 -16.92 -8.91 27.84
C GLY A 102 -17.40 -7.54 27.37
N LYS A 103 -16.61 -6.83 26.55
CA LYS A 103 -16.95 -5.51 26.01
C LYS A 103 -17.24 -5.60 24.52
N PRO A 104 -18.27 -4.89 24.00
CA PRO A 104 -18.56 -4.87 22.56
C PRO A 104 -17.50 -4.11 21.76
N TYR A 105 -17.24 -4.56 20.53
CA TYR A 105 -16.33 -3.93 19.57
C TYR A 105 -16.93 -4.04 18.17
N SER A 106 -16.65 -3.05 17.32
CA SER A 106 -16.72 -3.20 15.87
C SER A 106 -15.31 -3.50 15.35
N PHE A 107 -15.02 -4.78 15.16
CA PHE A 107 -13.75 -5.22 14.56
C PHE A 107 -13.54 -4.76 13.11
N PRO A 108 -14.58 -4.56 12.27
CA PRO A 108 -14.42 -3.87 10.99
C PRO A 108 -13.87 -2.45 11.13
N LEU A 109 -14.42 -1.66 12.06
CA LEU A 109 -13.94 -0.30 12.35
C LEU A 109 -12.52 -0.32 12.93
N ALA A 110 -12.24 -1.23 13.86
CA ALA A 110 -10.89 -1.39 14.40
C ALA A 110 -9.88 -1.78 13.31
N GLY A 111 -10.27 -2.66 12.38
CA GLY A 111 -9.49 -3.04 11.20
C GLY A 111 -9.16 -1.87 10.29
N LEU A 112 -10.17 -1.09 9.92
CA LEU A 112 -9.99 0.15 9.16
C LEU A 112 -9.03 1.09 9.88
N LYS A 113 -9.24 1.31 11.19
CA LYS A 113 -8.41 2.23 11.96
C LYS A 113 -6.96 1.77 12.04
N ALA A 114 -6.73 0.48 12.25
CA ALA A 114 -5.40 -0.11 12.26
C ALA A 114 -4.71 0.05 10.89
N PHE A 115 -5.41 -0.29 9.81
CA PHE A 115 -4.94 -0.13 8.43
C PHE A 115 -4.54 1.33 8.14
N MET A 116 -5.42 2.28 8.44
CA MET A 116 -5.21 3.71 8.14
C MET A 116 -4.11 4.32 9.01
N THR A 117 -4.00 3.90 10.27
CA THR A 117 -2.90 4.31 11.16
C THR A 117 -1.54 3.97 10.55
N VAL A 118 -1.40 2.76 9.99
CA VAL A 118 -0.17 2.37 9.30
C VAL A 118 -0.03 3.14 7.98
N ALA A 119 -1.05 3.10 7.11
CA ALA A 119 -0.99 3.65 5.76
C ALA A 119 -0.58 5.13 5.77
N GLN A 120 -1.24 5.95 6.60
CA GLN A 120 -0.96 7.38 6.72
C GLN A 120 0.47 7.69 7.19
N LYS A 121 1.14 6.75 7.86
CA LYS A 121 2.51 6.94 8.36
C LYS A 121 3.58 6.56 7.34
N ILE A 122 3.26 5.69 6.38
CA ILE A 122 4.23 5.10 5.45
C ILE A 122 3.99 5.45 3.98
N THR A 123 3.00 6.30 3.67
CA THR A 123 2.74 6.89 2.35
C THR A 123 2.90 8.41 2.37
N PHE A 124 2.90 9.09 1.21
CA PHE A 124 3.05 10.55 1.13
C PHE A 124 1.72 11.30 1.00
N SER A 125 0.76 10.79 0.23
CA SER A 125 -0.55 11.44 -0.01
C SER A 125 -1.54 11.26 1.15
N VAL A 126 -1.13 11.64 2.36
CA VAL A 126 -1.83 11.41 3.64
C VAL A 126 -3.23 12.02 3.68
N ASP A 127 -3.44 13.22 3.13
CA ASP A 127 -4.74 13.90 3.19
C ASP A 127 -5.82 13.15 2.43
N THR A 128 -5.45 12.45 1.36
CA THR A 128 -6.39 11.60 0.60
C THR A 128 -6.83 10.39 1.42
N LEU A 129 -5.96 9.84 2.27
CA LEU A 129 -6.26 8.74 3.18
C LEU A 129 -7.09 9.21 4.37
N LYS A 130 -6.75 10.36 4.95
CA LYS A 130 -7.52 10.98 6.05
C LYS A 130 -8.94 11.30 5.62
N THR A 131 -9.12 11.83 4.41
CA THR A 131 -10.45 12.13 3.86
C THR A 131 -11.27 10.86 3.69
N PHE A 132 -10.64 9.79 3.17
CA PHE A 132 -11.29 8.48 3.03
C PHE A 132 -11.66 7.88 4.40
N GLU A 133 -10.73 7.88 5.37
CA GLU A 133 -10.97 7.40 6.73
C GLU A 133 -12.11 8.16 7.40
N LYS A 134 -12.09 9.50 7.34
CA LYS A 134 -13.11 10.36 7.92
C LYS A 134 -14.52 10.00 7.46
N GLY A 135 -14.73 9.77 6.16
CA GLY A 135 -16.04 9.41 5.63
C GLY A 135 -16.57 8.07 6.16
N TRP A 136 -15.69 7.13 6.51
CA TRP A 136 -16.09 5.88 7.17
C TRP A 136 -16.32 6.07 8.67
N LEU A 137 -15.46 6.83 9.35
CA LEU A 137 -15.62 7.14 10.77
C LEU A 137 -16.98 7.81 11.03
N GLU A 138 -17.39 8.77 10.19
CA GLU A 138 -18.70 9.42 10.27
C GLU A 138 -19.87 8.43 10.11
N LYS A 139 -19.75 7.46 9.19
CA LYS A 139 -20.77 6.41 8.99
C LYS A 139 -20.88 5.46 10.17
N TYR A 140 -19.75 5.06 10.75
CA TYR A 140 -19.75 4.21 11.96
C TYR A 140 -20.28 4.95 13.18
N ALA A 141 -19.93 6.23 13.36
CA ALA A 141 -20.43 7.06 14.46
C ALA A 141 -21.96 7.26 14.39
N ALA A 142 -22.55 7.22 13.19
CA ALA A 142 -24.00 7.33 13.02
C ALA A 142 -24.78 6.06 13.39
N VAL A 143 -24.13 4.90 13.53
CA VAL A 143 -24.81 3.60 13.75
C VAL A 143 -24.35 2.85 14.99
N LEU A 144 -23.19 3.18 15.56
CA LEU A 144 -22.66 2.57 16.78
C LEU A 144 -22.94 3.46 17.99
N ASP A 145 -23.07 2.84 19.17
CA ASP A 145 -23.00 3.59 20.43
C ASP A 145 -21.59 4.14 20.63
N GLN A 146 -21.50 5.29 21.32
CA GLN A 146 -20.25 6.04 21.52
C GLN A 146 -19.16 5.18 22.17
N ASP A 147 -19.52 4.38 23.16
CA ASP A 147 -18.59 3.51 23.89
C ASP A 147 -17.99 2.43 22.98
N THR A 148 -18.80 1.78 22.15
CA THR A 148 -18.33 0.78 21.17
C THR A 148 -17.48 1.46 20.10
N TYR A 149 -17.87 2.62 19.60
CA TYR A 149 -17.13 3.38 18.60
C TYR A 149 -15.73 3.75 19.11
N ASP A 150 -15.64 4.45 20.25
CA ASP A 150 -14.37 4.94 20.81
C ASP A 150 -13.43 3.79 21.13
N ARG A 151 -13.97 2.71 21.72
CA ARG A 151 -13.19 1.52 22.06
C ARG A 151 -12.64 0.82 20.81
N SER A 152 -13.41 0.77 19.72
CA SER A 152 -13.00 0.16 18.46
C SER A 152 -11.92 0.98 17.75
N VAL A 153 -12.06 2.30 17.73
CA VAL A 153 -11.05 3.23 17.20
C VAL A 153 -9.76 3.12 18.01
N ALA A 154 -9.84 3.22 19.34
CA ALA A 154 -8.67 3.14 20.21
C ALA A 154 -7.93 1.79 20.08
N PHE A 155 -8.68 0.69 19.98
CA PHE A 155 -8.11 -0.63 19.78
C PHE A 155 -7.40 -0.76 18.42
N GLY A 156 -8.05 -0.34 17.34
CA GLY A 156 -7.45 -0.35 16.00
C GLY A 156 -6.18 0.51 15.92
N GLU A 157 -6.21 1.70 16.52
CA GLU A 157 -5.04 2.57 16.57
C GLU A 157 -3.87 1.94 17.35
N ALA A 158 -4.16 1.29 18.48
CA ALA A 158 -3.14 0.60 19.28
C ALA A 158 -2.50 -0.58 18.51
N VAL A 159 -3.29 -1.37 17.78
CA VAL A 159 -2.79 -2.43 16.89
C VAL A 159 -1.92 -1.83 15.79
N GLY A 160 -2.39 -0.79 15.10
CA GLY A 160 -1.63 -0.10 14.05
C GLY A 160 -0.29 0.46 14.56
N LYS A 161 -0.25 1.03 15.77
CA LYS A 161 0.98 1.50 16.41
C LYS A 161 1.96 0.37 16.71
N THR A 162 1.48 -0.79 17.14
CA THR A 162 2.32 -1.98 17.38
C THR A 162 3.01 -2.43 16.09
N VAL A 163 2.25 -2.48 15.00
CA VAL A 163 2.79 -2.84 13.67
C VAL A 163 3.77 -1.78 13.15
N LEU A 164 3.49 -0.50 13.36
CA LEU A 164 4.42 0.59 13.03
C LEU A 164 5.70 0.55 13.83
N ALA A 165 5.66 0.13 15.11
CA ALA A 165 6.86 -0.02 15.92
C ALA A 165 7.81 -1.05 15.30
N ARG A 166 7.28 -2.17 14.79
CA ARG A 166 8.07 -3.13 14.01
C ARG A 166 8.57 -2.52 12.69
N ALA A 167 7.69 -1.89 11.91
CA ALA A 167 8.08 -1.24 10.66
C ALA A 167 9.15 -0.15 10.84
N ALA A 168 9.22 0.50 12.00
CA ALA A 168 10.24 1.51 12.28
C ALA A 168 11.64 0.92 12.52
N ARG A 169 11.74 -0.39 12.79
CA ARG A 169 12.97 -1.11 13.13
C ARG A 169 13.42 -2.08 12.03
N ASP A 170 12.80 -2.05 10.85
CA ASP A 170 13.05 -3.01 9.76
C ASP A 170 14.19 -2.62 8.81
N ASN A 171 15.02 -1.67 9.21
CA ASN A 171 16.14 -1.12 8.44
C ASN A 171 15.75 -0.23 7.23
N TYR A 172 14.45 -0.01 6.94
CA TYR A 172 14.04 0.82 5.79
C TYR A 172 14.55 2.26 5.85
N LYS A 173 14.53 2.89 7.03
CA LYS A 173 15.00 4.30 7.19
C LYS A 173 16.50 4.43 6.95
N GLN A 174 17.27 3.45 7.42
CA GLN A 174 18.72 3.41 7.33
C GLN A 174 19.16 3.26 5.87
N THR A 175 18.51 2.37 5.11
CA THR A 175 18.85 2.17 3.68
C THR A 175 18.63 3.42 2.83
N ARG A 176 17.81 4.39 3.26
CA ARG A 176 17.65 5.68 2.56
C ARG A 176 18.93 6.54 2.57
N GLY A 177 19.82 6.28 3.52
CA GLY A 177 21.12 6.96 3.64
C GLY A 177 22.30 6.20 3.04
N PHE A 178 22.08 5.02 2.45
CA PHE A 178 23.15 4.25 1.83
C PHE A 178 23.59 4.87 0.50
N ALA A 179 24.83 4.61 0.11
CA ALA A 179 25.40 5.11 -1.13
C ALA A 179 24.65 4.55 -2.34
N ARG A 180 24.46 5.33 -3.40
CA ARG A 180 23.83 4.83 -4.63
C ARG A 180 24.63 3.67 -5.24
N TYR A 181 23.93 2.78 -5.94
CA TYR A 181 24.59 1.74 -6.73
C TYR A 181 25.43 2.40 -7.82
N SER A 182 26.72 2.07 -7.84
CA SER A 182 27.66 2.57 -8.85
C SER A 182 27.80 1.54 -9.96
N THR A 183 27.55 1.95 -11.19
CA THR A 183 27.71 1.08 -12.35
C THR A 183 29.18 0.94 -12.69
N VAL A 184 29.59 -0.28 -13.04
CA VAL A 184 30.97 -0.57 -13.46
C VAL A 184 30.93 -0.80 -14.96
N PRO A 185 31.74 -0.11 -15.78
CA PRO A 185 31.77 -0.28 -17.23
C PRO A 185 32.49 -1.58 -17.61
N GLU A 186 31.92 -2.71 -17.21
CA GLU A 186 32.40 -4.07 -17.42
C GLU A 186 31.32 -4.88 -18.14
N GLU A 187 31.72 -5.73 -19.09
CA GLU A 187 30.80 -6.59 -19.82
C GLU A 187 30.06 -7.55 -18.87
N GLY A 188 28.78 -7.77 -19.14
CA GLY A 188 27.93 -8.64 -18.32
C GLY A 188 27.45 -8.02 -17.00
N LYS A 189 27.87 -6.79 -16.64
CA LYS A 189 27.31 -6.05 -15.51
C LYS A 189 26.12 -5.20 -15.94
N TRP A 190 25.14 -5.07 -15.05
CA TRP A 190 23.96 -4.23 -15.29
C TRP A 190 24.36 -2.77 -15.54
N GLN A 191 23.75 -2.17 -16.56
CA GLN A 191 23.85 -0.75 -16.89
C GLN A 191 22.45 -0.13 -16.93
N PRO A 192 22.32 1.17 -16.62
CA PRO A 192 21.08 1.90 -16.85
C PRO A 192 20.70 1.83 -18.33
N THR A 193 19.43 1.62 -18.61
CA THR A 193 18.92 1.43 -19.97
C THR A 193 18.20 2.67 -20.48
N GLN A 194 18.19 2.84 -21.80
CA GLN A 194 17.37 3.86 -22.47
C GLN A 194 15.87 3.72 -22.12
N PRO A 195 15.08 4.80 -22.21
CA PRO A 195 15.51 6.16 -22.58
C PRO A 195 16.04 6.99 -21.42
N ASP A 196 15.67 6.66 -20.18
CA ASP A 196 15.89 7.55 -19.02
C ASP A 196 17.25 7.32 -18.33
N TYR A 197 17.90 6.18 -18.55
CA TYR A 197 19.14 5.79 -17.86
C TYR A 197 19.06 5.96 -16.34
N ALA A 198 17.92 5.56 -15.76
CA ALA A 198 17.64 5.72 -14.35
C ALA A 198 18.57 4.88 -13.44
N ASP A 199 18.81 5.41 -12.25
CA ASP A 199 19.55 4.69 -11.19
C ASP A 199 18.86 3.36 -10.82
N ALA A 200 19.65 2.39 -10.34
CA ALA A 200 19.13 1.13 -9.86
C ALA A 200 18.10 1.34 -8.73
N ILE A 201 16.96 0.66 -8.84
CA ILE A 201 15.87 0.77 -7.87
C ILE A 201 16.17 -0.10 -6.66
N GLU A 202 16.27 0.53 -5.49
CA GLU A 202 16.42 -0.13 -4.19
C GLU A 202 17.59 -1.14 -4.10
N PRO A 203 18.84 -0.78 -4.43
CA PRO A 203 19.97 -1.72 -4.50
C PRO A 203 20.35 -2.40 -3.19
N TYR A 204 19.80 -1.94 -2.06
CA TYR A 204 20.02 -2.55 -0.74
C TYR A 204 18.72 -3.07 -0.14
N TRP A 205 17.73 -3.43 -0.96
CA TRP A 205 16.47 -3.97 -0.44
C TRP A 205 16.65 -5.28 0.31
N HIS A 206 17.70 -6.04 0.01
CA HIS A 206 18.09 -7.22 0.77
C HIS A 206 18.43 -6.93 2.25
N ALA A 207 18.82 -5.70 2.58
CA ALA A 207 19.15 -5.30 3.94
C ALA A 207 17.90 -5.01 4.79
N ILE A 208 16.71 -5.04 4.21
CA ILE A 208 15.45 -4.91 4.93
C ILE A 208 15.19 -6.18 5.72
N GLN A 209 14.78 -6.03 6.99
CA GLN A 209 14.53 -7.19 7.85
C GLN A 209 13.29 -7.97 7.38
N PRO A 210 13.41 -9.25 6.96
CA PRO A 210 12.28 -10.05 6.50
C PRO A 210 11.21 -10.27 7.58
N LEU A 211 10.00 -10.63 7.14
CA LEU A 211 8.88 -10.96 8.04
C LEU A 211 8.90 -12.42 8.45
N ALA A 212 8.99 -13.35 7.52
CA ALA A 212 8.94 -14.79 7.77
C ALA A 212 10.29 -15.47 7.49
N MET A 213 11.04 -14.97 6.50
CA MET A 213 12.35 -15.54 6.18
C MET A 213 13.37 -15.29 7.30
N ASP A 214 14.28 -16.24 7.52
CA ASP A 214 15.41 -16.14 8.44
C ASP A 214 16.43 -15.10 7.94
N SER A 215 16.62 -15.01 6.63
CA SER A 215 17.48 -14.03 5.97
C SER A 215 17.03 -13.79 4.52
N ALA A 216 17.53 -12.73 3.88
CA ALA A 216 17.25 -12.44 2.47
C ALA A 216 17.68 -13.58 1.51
N ARG A 217 18.68 -14.37 1.91
CA ARG A 217 19.24 -15.50 1.13
C ARG A 217 18.56 -16.84 1.39
N GLN A 218 17.50 -16.90 2.19
CA GLN A 218 16.86 -18.20 2.51
C GLN A 218 16.36 -18.93 1.26
N CYS A 219 15.96 -18.18 0.23
CA CYS A 219 15.46 -18.70 -1.05
C CYS A 219 16.42 -18.41 -2.20
N GLU A 220 17.73 -18.64 -1.99
CA GLU A 220 18.77 -18.37 -2.99
C GLU A 220 18.54 -19.13 -4.31
N ALA A 221 18.63 -18.39 -5.42
CA ALA A 221 18.47 -18.94 -6.76
C ALA A 221 19.80 -19.54 -7.27
N PRO A 222 19.78 -20.51 -8.20
CA PRO A 222 20.98 -20.91 -8.92
C PRO A 222 21.62 -19.72 -9.63
N LEU A 223 22.96 -19.71 -9.69
CA LEU A 223 23.70 -18.67 -10.42
C LEU A 223 23.19 -18.54 -11.87
N PRO A 224 23.08 -17.31 -12.38
CA PRO A 224 22.70 -17.10 -13.77
C PRO A 224 23.75 -17.66 -14.72
N ILE A 225 23.35 -17.92 -15.96
CA ILE A 225 24.27 -18.36 -17.01
C ILE A 225 25.38 -17.31 -17.16
N ALA A 226 26.64 -17.75 -17.03
CA ALA A 226 27.78 -16.86 -17.14
C ALA A 226 27.79 -16.10 -18.47
N PHE A 227 28.02 -14.79 -18.40
CA PHE A 227 28.09 -13.91 -19.57
C PHE A 227 29.12 -14.42 -20.59
N SER A 228 28.72 -14.50 -21.85
CA SER A 228 29.63 -14.82 -22.95
C SER A 228 29.01 -14.47 -24.30
N LEU A 229 29.76 -13.77 -25.15
CA LEU A 229 29.37 -13.47 -26.52
C LEU A 229 29.83 -14.54 -27.54
N LYS A 230 30.42 -15.65 -27.09
CA LYS A 230 30.72 -16.78 -27.97
C LYS A 230 29.41 -17.41 -28.45
N LYS A 231 29.24 -17.54 -29.77
CA LYS A 231 28.01 -18.11 -30.37
C LYS A 231 27.65 -19.52 -29.86
N SER A 232 28.65 -20.30 -29.45
CA SER A 232 28.47 -21.63 -28.87
C SER A 232 28.08 -21.63 -27.39
N SER A 233 28.13 -20.49 -26.69
CA SER A 233 27.85 -20.41 -25.26
C SER A 233 26.35 -20.43 -24.95
N PRO A 234 25.92 -20.99 -23.81
CA PRO A 234 24.52 -20.96 -23.39
C PRO A 234 23.97 -19.53 -23.27
N TYR A 235 24.79 -18.56 -22.82
CA TYR A 235 24.36 -17.16 -22.71
C TYR A 235 23.98 -16.56 -24.06
N TYR A 236 24.80 -16.80 -25.10
CA TYR A 236 24.52 -16.30 -26.44
C TYR A 236 23.25 -16.93 -27.03
N GLN A 237 22.94 -18.17 -26.68
CA GLN A 237 21.70 -18.83 -27.10
C GLN A 237 20.47 -18.17 -26.46
N GLU A 238 20.50 -17.88 -25.16
CA GLU A 238 19.43 -17.12 -24.48
C GLU A 238 19.29 -15.70 -25.04
N LEU A 239 20.41 -15.00 -25.25
CA LEU A 239 20.44 -13.67 -25.87
C LEU A 239 19.78 -13.68 -27.26
N THR A 240 20.15 -14.64 -28.10
CA THR A 240 19.58 -14.79 -29.44
C THR A 240 18.09 -15.12 -29.36
N ARG A 241 17.68 -15.95 -28.40
CA ARG A 241 16.26 -16.29 -28.21
C ARG A 241 15.43 -15.06 -27.85
N VAL A 242 15.89 -14.23 -26.92
CA VAL A 242 15.20 -12.98 -26.55
C VAL A 242 15.11 -12.03 -27.75
N TYR A 243 16.20 -11.90 -28.52
CA TYR A 243 16.23 -11.09 -29.74
C TYR A 243 15.21 -11.58 -30.78
N GLU A 244 15.18 -12.88 -31.08
CA GLU A 244 14.26 -13.45 -32.07
C GLU A 244 12.80 -13.39 -31.61
N ILE A 245 12.52 -13.62 -30.32
CA ILE A 245 11.16 -13.42 -29.76
C ILE A 245 10.75 -11.96 -29.94
N GLY A 246 11.61 -11.00 -29.57
CA GLY A 246 11.32 -9.58 -29.68
C GLY A 246 10.98 -9.12 -31.11
N LYS A 247 11.64 -9.70 -32.12
CA LYS A 247 11.36 -9.37 -33.54
C LYS A 247 10.06 -9.99 -34.05
N ASN A 248 9.67 -11.14 -33.53
CA ASN A 248 8.62 -11.97 -34.10
C ASN A 248 7.42 -12.15 -33.14
N MET A 249 7.23 -11.25 -32.15
CA MET A 249 6.13 -11.35 -31.19
C MET A 249 4.77 -11.34 -31.88
N THR A 250 3.92 -12.32 -31.53
CA THR A 250 2.50 -12.31 -31.89
C THR A 250 1.75 -11.21 -31.13
N ASP A 251 0.58 -10.82 -31.60
CA ASP A 251 -0.23 -9.82 -30.91
C ASP A 251 -0.68 -10.29 -29.52
N GLU A 252 -1.00 -11.58 -29.37
CA GLU A 252 -1.29 -12.18 -28.07
C GLU A 252 -0.10 -12.05 -27.11
N GLN A 253 1.13 -12.35 -27.55
CA GLN A 253 2.33 -12.20 -26.72
C GLN A 253 2.56 -10.75 -26.29
N LYS A 254 2.27 -9.77 -27.18
CA LYS A 254 2.37 -8.34 -26.85
C LYS A 254 1.34 -7.95 -25.79
N GLU A 255 0.11 -8.44 -25.89
CA GLU A 255 -0.92 -8.17 -24.90
C GLU A 255 -0.59 -8.80 -23.53
N ILE A 256 -0.10 -10.04 -23.51
CA ILE A 256 0.37 -10.68 -22.28
C ILE A 256 1.51 -9.87 -21.65
N ALA A 257 2.49 -9.42 -22.43
CA ALA A 257 3.58 -8.59 -21.93
C ALA A 257 3.10 -7.24 -21.37
N ARG A 258 2.17 -6.57 -22.05
CA ARG A 258 1.57 -5.30 -21.58
C ARG A 258 0.75 -5.48 -20.31
N PHE A 259 0.04 -6.60 -20.19
CA PHE A 259 -0.79 -6.92 -19.04
C PHE A 259 0.04 -7.15 -17.76
N TRP A 260 1.22 -7.77 -17.89
CA TRP A 260 2.12 -8.08 -16.77
C TRP A 260 3.30 -7.11 -16.61
N ASP A 261 3.38 -6.05 -17.43
CA ASP A 261 4.46 -5.06 -17.38
C ASP A 261 4.59 -4.46 -15.98
N ASP A 262 3.46 -4.03 -15.39
CA ASP A 262 3.34 -3.53 -14.02
C ASP A 262 4.49 -2.58 -13.58
N ASN A 263 5.07 -1.88 -14.55
CA ASN A 263 6.11 -0.89 -14.32
C ASN A 263 5.43 0.41 -13.87
N ALA A 264 5.59 0.74 -12.59
CA ALA A 264 4.90 1.84 -11.94
C ALA A 264 5.06 3.19 -12.64
N PHE A 265 6.14 3.36 -13.40
CA PHE A 265 6.44 4.59 -14.13
C PHE A 265 7.02 4.27 -15.51
N VAL A 266 6.18 4.39 -16.54
CA VAL A 266 6.61 4.29 -17.95
C VAL A 266 6.73 5.68 -18.54
N SER A 267 7.96 6.11 -18.80
CA SER A 267 8.29 7.39 -19.44
C SER A 267 8.07 7.31 -20.96
N HIS A 268 7.42 8.33 -21.50
CA HIS A 268 7.19 8.53 -22.94
C HIS A 268 7.85 9.83 -23.37
N HIS A 269 8.63 9.77 -24.46
CA HIS A 269 9.35 10.89 -25.02
C HIS A 269 8.80 11.23 -26.41
N THR A 270 8.20 12.42 -26.56
CA THR A 270 7.72 12.95 -27.86
C THR A 270 8.36 14.32 -28.09
N GLY A 271 9.46 14.35 -28.84
CA GLY A 271 10.27 15.57 -29.00
C GLY A 271 10.89 15.99 -27.67
N HIS A 272 10.65 17.24 -27.24
CA HIS A 272 11.09 17.76 -25.94
C HIS A 272 10.10 17.46 -24.80
N ALA A 273 8.93 16.89 -25.10
CA ALA A 273 7.93 16.58 -24.09
C ALA A 273 8.17 15.17 -23.55
N THR A 274 8.37 15.08 -22.23
CA THR A 274 8.38 13.81 -21.49
C THR A 274 7.13 13.75 -20.63
N PHE A 275 6.35 12.67 -20.77
CA PHE A 275 5.19 12.39 -19.92
C PHE A 275 5.21 10.93 -19.49
N ALA A 276 4.56 10.60 -18.36
CA ALA A 276 4.61 9.25 -17.82
C ALA A 276 3.23 8.65 -17.63
N THR A 277 3.10 7.37 -17.97
CA THR A 277 1.93 6.57 -17.62
C THR A 277 2.20 5.92 -16.27
N LYS A 278 1.34 6.23 -15.27
CA LYS A 278 1.39 5.60 -13.95
C LYS A 278 0.64 4.28 -14.00
N LYS A 279 1.28 3.20 -13.55
CA LYS A 279 0.68 1.86 -13.49
C LYS A 279 0.77 1.29 -12.08
N MET A 280 0.03 0.22 -11.87
CA MET A 280 0.14 -0.62 -10.68
C MET A 280 1.48 -1.36 -10.69
N THR A 281 2.02 -1.69 -9.51
CA THR A 281 3.19 -2.57 -9.36
C THR A 281 2.77 -4.04 -9.34
N PRO A 282 3.68 -5.01 -9.56
CA PRO A 282 3.32 -6.43 -9.50
C PRO A 282 2.70 -6.81 -8.15
N GLY A 283 3.19 -6.21 -7.06
CA GLY A 283 2.60 -6.39 -5.73
C GLY A 283 1.15 -5.91 -5.66
N GLY A 284 0.85 -4.75 -6.24
CA GLY A 284 -0.54 -4.27 -6.34
C GLY A 284 -1.43 -5.18 -7.17
N HIS A 285 -0.91 -5.75 -8.27
CA HIS A 285 -1.64 -6.69 -9.12
C HIS A 285 -2.04 -7.94 -8.35
N TRP A 286 -1.09 -8.56 -7.65
CA TRP A 286 -1.37 -9.74 -6.82
C TRP A 286 -2.34 -9.44 -5.67
N MET A 287 -2.32 -8.24 -5.10
CA MET A 287 -3.34 -7.80 -4.13
C MET A 287 -4.74 -7.63 -4.77
N ALA A 288 -4.82 -7.20 -6.03
CA ALA A 288 -6.06 -7.16 -6.79
C ALA A 288 -6.58 -8.58 -7.09
N ILE A 289 -5.71 -9.53 -7.46
CA ILE A 289 -6.05 -10.95 -7.63
C ILE A 289 -6.58 -11.55 -6.32
N ALA A 290 -5.91 -11.29 -5.20
CA ALA A 290 -6.38 -11.72 -3.87
C ALA A 290 -7.77 -11.16 -3.55
N THR A 291 -8.06 -9.91 -3.95
CA THR A 291 -9.37 -9.29 -3.81
C THR A 291 -10.43 -10.01 -4.65
N LEU A 292 -10.11 -10.36 -5.89
CA LEU A 292 -11.01 -11.10 -6.78
C LEU A 292 -11.30 -12.50 -6.22
N ALA A 293 -10.28 -13.22 -5.76
CA ALA A 293 -10.43 -14.54 -5.15
C ALA A 293 -11.32 -14.50 -3.89
N ALA A 294 -11.12 -13.51 -3.01
CA ALA A 294 -11.96 -13.33 -1.82
C ALA A 294 -13.43 -13.06 -2.19
N ARG A 295 -13.69 -12.28 -3.25
CA ARG A 295 -15.06 -12.03 -3.75
C ARG A 295 -15.71 -13.28 -4.34
N GLN A 296 -14.99 -13.98 -5.21
CA GLN A 296 -15.49 -15.19 -5.88
C GLN A 296 -15.86 -16.29 -4.87
N THR A 297 -15.05 -16.42 -3.82
CA THR A 297 -15.28 -17.39 -2.74
C THR A 297 -16.28 -16.89 -1.69
N LYS A 298 -16.79 -15.66 -1.82
CA LYS A 298 -17.65 -14.99 -0.82
C LYS A 298 -17.06 -15.07 0.58
N ALA A 299 -15.74 -14.88 0.68
CA ALA A 299 -15.00 -14.93 1.93
C ALA A 299 -15.55 -13.88 2.92
N ASP A 300 -15.69 -14.27 4.18
CA ASP A 300 -16.05 -13.35 5.24
C ASP A 300 -14.91 -12.34 5.52
N LEU A 301 -15.18 -11.37 6.41
CA LEU A 301 -14.23 -10.31 6.69
C LEU A 301 -12.90 -10.83 7.29
N PRO A 302 -12.89 -11.70 8.33
CA PRO A 302 -11.64 -12.26 8.84
C PRO A 302 -10.86 -13.07 7.80
N LYS A 303 -11.53 -13.87 6.97
CA LYS A 303 -10.87 -14.62 5.90
C LYS A 303 -10.26 -13.68 4.86
N THR A 304 -11.00 -12.65 4.45
CA THR A 304 -10.53 -11.63 3.51
C THR A 304 -9.30 -10.92 4.06
N ALA A 305 -9.33 -10.51 5.33
CA ALA A 305 -8.21 -9.85 5.99
C ALA A 305 -6.98 -10.75 6.09
N GLN A 306 -7.17 -12.03 6.43
CA GLN A 306 -6.09 -13.02 6.48
C GLN A 306 -5.45 -13.22 5.10
N THR A 307 -6.28 -13.35 4.05
CA THR A 307 -5.80 -13.49 2.67
C THR A 307 -4.92 -12.32 2.27
N TYR A 308 -5.32 -11.08 2.57
CA TYR A 308 -4.49 -9.91 2.31
C TYR A 308 -3.20 -9.89 3.12
N ALA A 309 -3.27 -10.16 4.43
CA ALA A 309 -2.10 -10.16 5.30
C ALA A 309 -1.05 -11.17 4.85
N LEU A 310 -1.46 -12.42 4.56
CA LEU A 310 -0.54 -13.47 4.12
C LEU A 310 0.00 -13.23 2.72
N THR A 311 -0.85 -12.78 1.78
CA THR A 311 -0.41 -12.47 0.41
C THR A 311 0.62 -11.33 0.43
N ALA A 312 0.32 -10.24 1.15
CA ALA A 312 1.20 -9.09 1.22
C ALA A 312 2.51 -9.40 1.95
N ALA A 313 2.46 -10.20 3.02
CA ALA A 313 3.66 -10.64 3.73
C ALA A 313 4.57 -11.51 2.84
N ALA A 314 3.99 -12.47 2.11
CA ALA A 314 4.73 -13.32 1.19
C ALA A 314 5.33 -12.52 0.01
N LEU A 315 4.59 -11.55 -0.54
CA LEU A 315 5.11 -10.65 -1.56
C LEU A 315 6.30 -9.85 -1.03
N PHE A 316 6.18 -9.26 0.16
CA PHE A 316 7.26 -8.44 0.73
C PHE A 316 8.55 -9.23 0.94
N ASP A 317 8.48 -10.42 1.53
CA ASP A 317 9.65 -11.30 1.66
C ASP A 317 10.16 -11.77 0.29
N GLY A 318 9.28 -12.07 -0.67
CA GLY A 318 9.66 -12.41 -2.04
C GLY A 318 10.42 -11.27 -2.75
N PHE A 319 10.03 -10.01 -2.51
CA PHE A 319 10.77 -8.85 -3.00
C PHE A 319 12.15 -8.72 -2.34
N ILE A 320 12.28 -9.00 -1.03
CA ILE A 320 13.57 -9.01 -0.33
C ILE A 320 14.50 -10.07 -0.93
N SER A 321 14.02 -11.31 -1.11
CA SER A 321 14.82 -12.39 -1.70
C SER A 321 15.20 -12.09 -3.15
N CYS A 322 14.26 -11.60 -3.97
CA CYS A 322 14.53 -11.28 -5.37
C CYS A 322 15.55 -10.14 -5.54
N TRP A 323 15.57 -9.15 -4.63
CA TRP A 323 16.53 -8.06 -4.66
C TRP A 323 17.89 -8.39 -4.02
N GLU A 324 18.00 -9.49 -3.28
CA GLU A 324 19.31 -10.03 -2.87
C GLU A 324 20.06 -10.62 -4.06
N GLU A 325 19.34 -11.24 -5.00
CA GLU A 325 19.94 -11.84 -6.20
C GLU A 325 20.20 -10.86 -7.35
N LYS A 326 19.62 -9.65 -7.29
CA LYS A 326 19.73 -8.62 -8.34
C LYS A 326 20.86 -7.65 -8.05
#